data_AF-A0A5B9DX11-F1
#
_entry.id   AF-A0A5B9DX11-F1
#
_cell.length_a   1.000
_cell.length_b   1.000
_cell.length_c   1.000
_cell.angle_alpha   90.00
_cell.angle_beta   90.00
_cell.angle_gamma   90.00
#
_symmetry.space_group_name_H-M   'P 1'
#
loop_
_entity.id
_entity.type
_entity.pdbx_description
1 polymer ?
#
loop_
_entity_poly.entity_id
_entity_poly.type
_entity_poly.pdbx_seq_one_letter_code
_entity_poly.pdbx_strand_id
1 'polypeptide(L)'
;MPQMEQRAHGLRVFDDMGAILLEVGPHVVGESPEFAEKIGAIAASWAQAEVNLNCLFAVLLGTTPEEAAKELAKYRSAEKVTCGARKIAAKSLNGSELDSLNEILDHLDDVRLKRNRVQHDVWARKAGDSQRLFAIRSNEYLALATKLMAVDDSKGGNHADSAIEASMTFAAKISRGYSIEDLADIDTTINSVSTSLLEAMFQRIRLHLAGE
;
A
#
# COMPACT_ATOMS: atom_id res chain seq x y z
N MET A 1 27.82 3.72 24.66
CA MET A 1 28.03 2.80 23.52
C MET A 1 26.68 2.62 22.86
N PRO A 2 26.54 2.93 21.58
CA PRO A 2 25.30 2.67 20.85
C PRO A 2 25.11 1.15 20.77
N GLN A 3 23.97 0.68 21.28
CA GLN A 3 23.64 -0.74 21.33
C GLN A 3 22.75 -1.09 20.14
N MET A 4 23.12 -2.08 19.33
CA MET A 4 22.21 -2.67 18.35
C MET A 4 21.58 -3.93 18.97
N GLU A 5 20.31 -3.84 19.42
CA GLU A 5 19.57 -5.01 19.88
C GLU A 5 18.72 -5.60 18.75
N GLN A 6 18.92 -6.88 18.45
CA GLN A 6 18.06 -7.65 17.57
C GLN A 6 16.90 -8.23 18.40
N ARG A 7 15.76 -7.55 18.48
CA ARG A 7 14.51 -8.14 18.98
C ARG A 7 13.52 -8.33 17.84
N ALA A 8 12.95 -9.53 17.74
CA ALA A 8 11.88 -9.96 16.84
C ALA A 8 11.74 -9.15 15.53
N HIS A 9 12.48 -9.58 14.50
CA HIS A 9 12.27 -9.26 13.07
C HIS A 9 12.43 -7.79 12.61
N GLY A 10 13.29 -6.97 13.23
CA GLY A 10 13.60 -5.61 12.73
C GLY A 10 14.99 -5.07 13.08
N LEU A 11 15.28 -3.85 12.63
CA LEU A 11 16.50 -3.06 12.89
C LEU A 11 16.18 -1.91 13.87
N ARG A 12 17.01 -1.72 14.89
CA ARG A 12 16.98 -0.55 15.77
C ARG A 12 18.39 0.05 15.87
N VAL A 13 18.49 1.35 15.65
CA VAL A 13 19.73 2.11 15.73
C VAL A 13 19.58 3.12 16.85
N PHE A 14 20.58 3.17 17.73
CA PHE A 14 20.61 4.04 18.89
C PHE A 14 21.83 4.95 18.81
N ASP A 15 21.76 6.11 19.45
CA ASP A 15 22.93 6.97 19.67
C ASP A 15 23.78 6.47 20.84
N ASP A 16 24.89 7.18 21.10
CA ASP A 16 25.84 6.83 22.15
C ASP A 16 25.25 6.88 23.57
N MET A 17 24.15 7.64 23.73
CA MET A 17 23.39 7.85 24.96
C MET A 17 22.23 6.85 25.12
N GLY A 18 22.00 5.98 24.13
CA GLY A 18 20.94 4.97 24.12
C GLY A 18 19.58 5.50 23.67
N ALA A 19 19.50 6.68 23.05
CA ALA A 19 18.28 7.18 22.43
C ALA A 19 18.10 6.58 21.03
N ILE A 20 16.86 6.26 20.67
CA ILE A 20 16.51 5.68 19.36
C ILE A 20 16.72 6.73 18.26
N LEU A 21 17.50 6.38 17.25
CA LEU A 21 17.74 7.15 16.03
C LEU A 21 16.81 6.73 14.88
N LEU A 22 16.67 5.42 14.69
CA LEU A 22 15.87 4.82 13.62
C LEU A 22 15.42 3.42 14.04
N GLU A 23 14.13 3.13 13.84
CA GLU A 23 13.58 1.78 13.94
C GLU A 23 12.99 1.39 12.60
N VAL A 24 13.21 0.15 12.17
CA VAL A 24 12.65 -0.41 10.94
C VAL A 24 12.16 -1.83 11.21
N GLY A 25 10.93 -2.13 10.82
CA GLY A 25 10.37 -3.48 10.89
C GLY A 25 8.91 -3.52 11.33
N PRO A 26 8.33 -4.72 11.44
CA PRO A 26 6.92 -4.91 11.78
C PRO A 26 6.57 -4.42 13.19
N HIS A 27 7.52 -4.45 14.13
CA HIS A 27 7.32 -3.94 15.48
C HIS A 27 6.95 -2.46 15.51
N VAL A 28 7.40 -1.66 14.52
CA VAL A 28 7.08 -0.23 14.44
C VAL A 28 5.57 0.00 14.34
N VAL A 29 4.87 -0.84 13.57
CA VAL A 29 3.40 -0.80 13.48
C VAL A 29 2.77 -1.48 14.70
N GLY A 30 3.31 -2.61 15.14
CA GLY A 30 2.79 -3.34 16.31
C GLY A 30 2.80 -2.53 17.62
N GLU A 31 3.76 -1.62 17.77
CA GLU A 31 3.88 -0.70 18.91
C GLU A 31 3.06 0.60 18.71
N SER A 32 2.33 0.74 17.61
CA SER A 32 1.51 1.91 17.29
C SER A 32 0.09 1.49 16.92
N PRO A 33 -0.77 1.21 17.92
CA PRO A 33 -2.10 0.60 17.69
C PRO A 33 -2.99 1.36 16.73
N GLU A 34 -3.01 2.70 16.79
CA GLU A 34 -3.80 3.54 15.88
C GLU A 34 -3.36 3.39 14.42
N PHE A 35 -2.05 3.31 14.18
CA PHE A 35 -1.52 3.04 12.83
C PHE A 35 -1.90 1.64 12.36
N ALA A 36 -1.77 0.63 13.23
CA ALA A 36 -2.15 -0.75 12.91
C ALA A 36 -3.64 -0.85 12.55
N GLU A 37 -4.51 -0.17 13.29
CA GLU A 37 -5.94 -0.10 13.02
C GLU A 37 -6.21 0.50 11.63
N LYS A 38 -5.62 1.66 11.31
CA LYS A 38 -5.83 2.31 10.00
C LYS A 38 -5.28 1.49 8.84
N ILE A 39 -4.12 0.86 8.99
CA ILE A 39 -3.56 -0.06 7.99
C ILE A 39 -4.51 -1.26 7.76
N GLY A 40 -5.08 -1.80 8.83
CA GLY A 40 -6.09 -2.86 8.77
C GLY A 40 -7.38 -2.43 8.08
N ALA A 41 -7.88 -1.23 8.38
CA ALA A 41 -9.07 -0.66 7.73
C ALA A 41 -8.86 -0.52 6.22
N ILE A 42 -7.73 0.04 5.80
CA ILE A 42 -7.33 0.13 4.38
C ILE A 42 -7.35 -1.25 3.71
N ALA A 43 -6.90 -2.31 4.41
CA ALA A 43 -6.91 -3.67 3.89
C ALA A 43 -8.33 -4.20 3.66
N ALA A 44 -9.21 -4.00 4.65
CA ALA A 44 -10.60 -4.43 4.57
C ALA A 44 -11.36 -3.69 3.47
N SER A 45 -11.24 -2.36 3.43
CA SER A 45 -11.86 -1.52 2.41
C SER A 45 -11.39 -1.88 0.99
N TRP A 46 -10.09 -2.15 0.83
CA TRP A 46 -9.55 -2.58 -0.46
C TRP A 46 -10.12 -3.93 -0.90
N ALA A 47 -10.21 -4.90 0.00
CA ALA A 47 -10.81 -6.21 -0.30
C ALA A 47 -12.27 -6.06 -0.74
N GLN A 48 -13.04 -5.17 -0.11
CA GLN A 48 -14.42 -4.88 -0.54
C GLN A 48 -14.46 -4.24 -1.93
N ALA A 49 -13.56 -3.31 -2.24
CA ALA A 49 -13.47 -2.69 -3.57
C ALA A 49 -13.18 -3.73 -4.65
N GLU A 50 -12.29 -4.71 -4.39
CA GLU A 50 -12.01 -5.82 -5.31
C GLU A 50 -13.24 -6.71 -5.53
N VAL A 51 -14.01 -7.00 -4.48
CA VAL A 51 -15.27 -7.75 -4.63
C VAL A 51 -16.26 -6.99 -5.50
N ASN A 52 -16.48 -5.69 -5.24
CA ASN A 52 -17.41 -4.87 -6.01
C ASN A 52 -16.98 -4.75 -7.48
N LEU A 53 -15.67 -4.63 -7.72
CA LEU A 53 -15.09 -4.66 -9.05
C LEU A 53 -15.41 -5.97 -9.79
N ASN A 54 -15.21 -7.11 -9.13
CA ASN A 54 -15.50 -8.42 -9.71
C ASN A 54 -17.00 -8.60 -10.01
N CYS A 55 -17.87 -8.15 -9.11
CA CYS A 55 -19.32 -8.19 -9.32
C CYS A 55 -19.75 -7.29 -10.48
N LEU A 56 -19.18 -6.09 -10.61
CA LEU A 56 -19.42 -5.23 -11.78
C LEU A 56 -19.02 -5.94 -13.08
N PHE A 57 -17.88 -6.61 -13.12
CA PHE A 57 -17.49 -7.37 -14.32
C PHE A 57 -18.40 -8.54 -14.63
N ALA A 58 -18.91 -9.22 -13.61
CA ALA A 58 -19.88 -10.28 -13.81
C ALA A 58 -21.11 -9.77 -14.57
N VAL A 59 -21.61 -8.60 -14.18
CA VAL A 59 -22.74 -7.95 -14.86
C VAL A 59 -22.38 -7.55 -16.29
N LEU A 60 -21.19 -6.96 -16.52
CA LEU A 60 -20.76 -6.54 -17.86
C LEU A 60 -20.53 -7.71 -18.83
N LEU A 61 -20.19 -8.89 -18.31
CA LEU A 61 -19.98 -10.12 -19.08
C LEU A 61 -21.23 -11.01 -19.18
N GLY A 62 -22.29 -10.72 -18.41
CA GLY A 62 -23.46 -11.60 -18.32
C GLY A 62 -23.14 -12.97 -17.73
N THR A 63 -22.25 -13.02 -16.73
CA THR A 63 -21.68 -14.25 -16.12
C THR A 63 -21.78 -14.17 -14.59
N THR A 64 -21.33 -15.19 -13.84
CA THR A 64 -21.32 -15.11 -12.37
C THR A 64 -20.07 -14.39 -11.83
N PRO A 65 -20.10 -13.82 -10.61
CA PRO A 65 -18.92 -13.22 -9.97
C PRO A 65 -17.71 -14.17 -9.89
N GLU A 66 -17.93 -15.47 -9.68
CA GLU A 66 -16.86 -16.47 -9.63
C GLU A 66 -16.19 -16.68 -11.00
N GLU A 67 -16.98 -16.67 -12.08
CA GLU A 67 -16.47 -16.79 -13.45
C GLU A 67 -15.71 -15.51 -13.86
N ALA A 68 -16.27 -14.35 -13.55
CA ALA A 68 -15.61 -13.06 -13.75
C ALA A 68 -14.28 -12.99 -12.97
N ALA A 69 -14.25 -13.43 -11.72
CA ALA A 69 -13.04 -13.49 -10.92
C ALA A 69 -11.97 -14.41 -11.54
N LYS A 70 -12.35 -15.55 -12.13
CA LYS A 70 -11.42 -16.44 -12.85
C LYS A 70 -10.87 -15.80 -14.12
N GLU A 71 -11.70 -15.09 -14.88
CA GLU A 71 -11.27 -14.34 -16.06
C GLU A 71 -10.29 -13.22 -15.67
N LEU A 72 -10.55 -12.54 -14.55
CA LEU A 72 -9.70 -11.48 -14.03
C LEU A 72 -8.41 -12.02 -13.42
N ALA A 73 -8.42 -13.21 -12.80
CA ALA A 73 -7.22 -13.85 -12.25
C ALA A 73 -6.14 -14.14 -13.32
N LYS A 74 -6.52 -14.23 -14.61
CA LYS A 74 -5.55 -14.32 -15.72
C LYS A 74 -4.63 -13.09 -15.77
N TYR A 75 -5.14 -11.95 -15.31
CA TYR A 75 -4.41 -10.70 -15.17
C TYR A 75 -3.70 -10.73 -13.80
N ARG A 76 -2.49 -11.29 -13.78
CA ARG A 76 -1.66 -11.60 -12.59
C ARG A 76 -1.31 -10.43 -11.63
N SER A 77 -1.90 -9.25 -11.81
CA SER A 77 -1.73 -8.09 -10.93
C SER A 77 -2.98 -7.21 -11.00
N ALA A 78 -3.29 -6.50 -9.90
CA ALA A 78 -4.43 -5.58 -9.85
C ALA A 78 -4.40 -4.48 -10.94
N GLU A 79 -3.21 -4.02 -11.36
CA GLU A 79 -3.05 -3.13 -12.52
C GLU A 79 -3.51 -3.78 -13.84
N LYS A 80 -3.18 -5.06 -14.02
CA LYS A 80 -3.64 -5.78 -15.22
C LYS A 80 -5.12 -6.07 -15.15
N VAL A 81 -5.68 -6.25 -13.95
CA VAL A 81 -7.12 -6.41 -13.71
C VAL A 81 -7.86 -5.14 -14.15
N THR A 82 -7.42 -3.94 -13.75
CA THR A 82 -8.02 -2.67 -14.21
C THR A 82 -7.78 -2.40 -15.70
N CYS A 83 -6.74 -2.94 -16.32
CA CYS A 83 -6.59 -2.90 -17.77
C CYS A 83 -7.57 -3.86 -18.49
N GLY A 84 -7.71 -5.09 -18.00
CA GLY A 84 -8.65 -6.09 -18.52
C GLY A 84 -10.09 -5.62 -18.38
N ALA A 85 -10.40 -5.01 -17.25
CA ALA A 85 -11.63 -4.29 -16.94
C ALA A 85 -12.04 -3.31 -18.03
N ARG A 86 -11.17 -2.35 -18.37
CA ARG A 86 -11.42 -1.35 -19.41
C ARG A 86 -11.73 -2.00 -20.76
N LYS A 87 -11.02 -3.09 -21.10
CA LYS A 87 -11.27 -3.85 -22.35
C LYS A 87 -12.62 -4.57 -22.36
N ILE A 88 -13.08 -5.04 -21.21
CA ILE A 88 -14.41 -5.68 -21.07
C ILE A 88 -15.49 -4.61 -21.16
N ALA A 89 -15.33 -3.51 -20.41
CA ALA A 89 -16.23 -2.37 -20.44
C ALA A 89 -16.43 -1.82 -21.86
N ALA A 90 -15.34 -1.61 -22.61
CA ALA A 90 -15.39 -1.10 -23.97
C ALA A 90 -16.09 -2.03 -25.00
N LYS A 91 -16.34 -3.30 -24.64
CA LYS A 91 -17.14 -4.23 -25.48
C LYS A 91 -18.64 -4.14 -25.18
N SER A 92 -19.00 -3.77 -23.95
CA SER A 92 -20.39 -3.81 -23.47
C SER A 92 -21.00 -2.42 -23.30
N LEU A 93 -20.18 -1.37 -23.19
CA LEU A 93 -20.58 0.01 -22.91
C LEU A 93 -20.07 0.96 -24.02
N ASN A 94 -20.73 2.10 -24.16
CA ASN A 94 -20.31 3.17 -25.06
C ASN A 94 -20.67 4.56 -24.49
N GLY A 95 -20.11 5.61 -25.07
CA GLY A 95 -20.40 6.99 -24.71
C GLY A 95 -20.15 7.28 -23.22
N SER A 96 -21.05 8.06 -22.62
CA SER A 96 -20.93 8.53 -21.24
C SER A 96 -20.88 7.41 -20.19
N GLU A 97 -21.50 6.26 -20.44
CA GLU A 97 -21.46 5.12 -19.51
C GLU A 97 -20.06 4.50 -19.44
N LEU A 98 -19.38 4.40 -20.59
CA LEU A 98 -18.00 3.93 -20.66
C LEU A 98 -17.03 4.94 -20.03
N ASP A 99 -17.24 6.24 -20.28
CA ASP A 99 -16.40 7.31 -19.73
C ASP A 99 -16.49 7.34 -18.20
N SER A 100 -17.71 7.33 -17.64
CA SER A 100 -17.92 7.26 -16.19
C SER A 100 -17.27 6.03 -15.55
N LEU A 101 -17.34 4.86 -16.20
CA LEU A 101 -16.67 3.67 -15.66
C LEU A 101 -15.14 3.79 -15.73
N ASN A 102 -14.59 4.36 -16.80
CA ASN A 102 -13.15 4.59 -16.90
C ASN A 102 -12.65 5.52 -15.79
N GLU A 103 -13.40 6.58 -15.46
CA GLU A 103 -13.07 7.47 -14.33
C GLU A 103 -13.01 6.72 -12.99
N ILE A 104 -13.99 5.84 -12.74
CA ILE A 104 -13.98 5.00 -11.52
C ILE A 104 -12.73 4.09 -11.49
N LEU A 105 -12.36 3.50 -12.62
CA LEU A 105 -11.19 2.62 -12.74
C LEU A 105 -9.87 3.40 -12.62
N ASP A 106 -9.80 4.63 -13.11
CA ASP A 106 -8.65 5.52 -12.96
C ASP A 106 -8.45 5.88 -11.48
N HIS A 107 -9.52 6.26 -10.79
CA HIS A 107 -9.46 6.51 -9.34
C HIS A 107 -9.05 5.25 -8.54
N LEU A 108 -9.52 4.06 -8.97
CA LEU A 108 -9.11 2.79 -8.36
C LEU A 108 -7.60 2.54 -8.55
N ASP A 109 -7.06 2.83 -9.73
CA ASP A 109 -5.63 2.69 -10.02
C ASP A 109 -4.78 3.67 -9.20
N ASP A 110 -5.23 4.91 -9.05
CA ASP A 110 -4.53 5.91 -8.24
C ASP A 110 -4.47 5.53 -6.76
N VAL A 111 -5.60 5.11 -6.18
CA VAL A 111 -5.65 4.71 -4.78
C VAL A 111 -4.93 3.39 -4.53
N ARG A 112 -4.92 2.47 -5.51
CA ARG A 112 -4.11 1.24 -5.47
C ARG A 112 -2.64 1.53 -5.25
N LEU A 113 -2.08 2.53 -5.95
CA LEU A 113 -0.67 2.89 -5.78
C LEU A 113 -0.37 3.33 -4.35
N LYS A 114 -1.25 4.11 -3.73
CA LYS A 114 -1.10 4.55 -2.33
C LYS A 114 -1.24 3.37 -1.37
N ARG A 115 -2.29 2.55 -1.53
CA ARG A 115 -2.56 1.34 -0.75
C ARG A 115 -1.41 0.34 -0.79
N ASN A 116 -0.83 0.12 -1.97
CA ASN A 116 0.32 -0.77 -2.14
C ASN A 116 1.52 -0.34 -1.30
N ARG A 117 1.77 0.97 -1.16
CA ARG A 117 2.85 1.46 -0.30
C ARG A 117 2.57 1.11 1.17
N VAL A 118 1.36 1.37 1.64
CA VAL A 118 0.96 1.10 3.03
C VAL A 118 1.07 -0.40 3.37
N GLN A 119 0.70 -1.29 2.45
CA GLN A 119 0.63 -2.73 2.72
C GLN A 119 1.86 -3.55 2.35
N HIS A 120 2.70 -3.06 1.43
CA HIS A 120 3.82 -3.83 0.88
C HIS A 120 5.20 -3.23 1.16
N ASP A 121 5.29 -2.00 1.67
CA ASP A 121 6.55 -1.45 2.15
C ASP A 121 6.88 -1.91 3.58
N VAL A 122 8.13 -1.69 3.98
CA VAL A 122 8.60 -1.85 5.36
C VAL A 122 8.38 -0.54 6.11
N TRP A 123 7.92 -0.63 7.35
CA TRP A 123 7.65 0.54 8.19
C TRP A 123 8.84 0.95 9.03
N ALA A 124 8.99 2.26 9.22
CA ALA A 124 10.03 2.83 10.06
C ALA A 124 9.55 4.00 10.92
N ARG A 125 10.23 4.17 12.05
CA ARG A 125 10.07 5.28 12.98
C ARG A 125 11.39 6.02 13.06
N LYS A 126 11.35 7.35 12.96
CA LYS A 126 12.53 8.21 13.10
C LYS A 126 12.57 8.84 14.47
N ALA A 127 13.77 9.16 14.95
CA ALA A 127 13.93 9.95 16.16
C ALA A 127 13.13 11.25 16.12
N GLY A 128 12.41 11.53 17.20
CA GLY A 128 11.68 12.79 17.39
C GLY A 128 10.38 12.94 16.59
N ASP A 129 10.05 12.00 15.70
CA ASP A 129 8.77 12.00 14.99
C ASP A 129 7.81 10.99 15.62
N SER A 130 6.92 11.49 16.48
CA SER A 130 5.88 10.69 17.13
C SER A 130 4.56 10.69 16.37
N GLN A 131 4.43 11.50 15.31
CA GLN A 131 3.17 11.72 14.60
C GLN A 131 3.11 10.94 13.28
N ARG A 132 4.26 10.48 12.79
CA ARG A 132 4.35 9.79 11.50
C ARG A 132 5.12 8.50 11.57
N LEU A 133 4.66 7.54 10.76
CA LEU A 133 5.44 6.36 10.39
C LEU A 133 5.84 6.46 8.92
N PHE A 134 7.01 5.96 8.58
CA PHE A 134 7.60 6.10 7.26
C PHE A 134 7.58 4.77 6.52
N ALA A 135 7.12 4.80 5.27
CA ALA A 135 7.12 3.64 4.40
C ALA A 135 8.41 3.59 3.57
N ILE A 136 9.11 2.46 3.65
CA ILE A 136 10.40 2.21 3.01
C ILE A 136 10.24 1.06 2.02
N ARG A 137 10.66 1.23 0.77
CA ARG A 137 10.65 0.11 -0.17
C ARG A 137 11.65 -0.96 0.24
N SER A 138 11.34 -2.20 -0.09
CA SER A 138 12.23 -3.35 0.14
C SER A 138 13.64 -3.15 -0.43
N ASN A 139 13.78 -2.53 -1.61
CA ASN A 139 15.08 -2.24 -2.21
C ASN A 139 15.84 -1.11 -1.48
N GLU A 140 15.14 -0.13 -0.92
CA GLU A 140 15.72 0.93 -0.10
C GLU A 140 16.23 0.36 1.23
N TYR A 141 15.44 -0.52 1.86
CA TYR A 141 15.85 -1.24 3.07
C TYR A 141 17.03 -2.18 2.82
N LEU A 142 17.02 -2.92 1.70
CA LEU A 142 18.13 -3.78 1.30
C LEU A 142 19.42 -2.99 1.13
N ALA A 143 19.36 -1.81 0.49
CA ALA A 143 20.52 -0.94 0.32
C ALA A 143 21.10 -0.46 1.67
N LEU A 144 20.24 -0.15 2.65
CA LEU A 144 20.69 0.15 4.01
C LEU A 144 21.39 -1.06 4.64
N ALA A 145 20.76 -2.24 4.59
CA ALA A 145 21.31 -3.46 5.17
C ALA A 145 22.67 -3.81 4.57
N THR A 146 22.82 -3.73 3.24
CA THR A 146 24.10 -3.93 2.55
C THR A 146 25.16 -2.92 3.00
N LYS A 147 24.79 -1.64 3.17
CA LYS A 147 25.72 -0.62 3.64
C LYS A 147 26.18 -0.88 5.08
N LEU A 148 25.27 -1.31 5.97
CA LEU A 148 25.61 -1.66 7.35
C LEU A 148 26.54 -2.88 7.43
N MET A 149 26.30 -3.91 6.60
CA MET A 149 27.21 -5.06 6.52
C MET A 149 28.60 -4.66 6.03
N ALA A 150 28.70 -3.79 5.01
CA ALA A 150 29.99 -3.31 4.52
C ALA A 150 30.78 -2.50 5.57
N VAL A 151 30.09 -1.82 6.49
CA VAL A 151 30.72 -1.13 7.63
C VAL A 151 31.33 -2.15 8.59
N ASP A 152 30.63 -3.25 8.87
CA ASP A 152 31.11 -4.34 9.74
C ASP A 152 32.36 -5.04 9.16
N ASP A 153 32.39 -5.29 7.85
CA ASP A 153 33.48 -5.97 7.16
C ASP A 153 34.78 -5.12 7.02
N SER A 154 34.73 -3.82 7.31
CA SER A 154 35.84 -2.89 7.05
C SER A 154 36.95 -3.00 8.11
N LYS A 155 38.17 -3.40 7.72
CA LYS A 155 39.29 -3.52 8.70
C LYS A 155 39.87 -2.15 9.06
N GLY A 156 39.57 -1.63 10.26
CA GLY A 156 40.34 -0.57 10.92
C GLY A 156 39.67 0.81 11.08
N GLY A 157 38.39 0.89 11.44
CA GLY A 157 37.69 2.16 11.70
C GLY A 157 36.76 2.13 12.92
N ASN A 158 36.19 3.28 13.29
CA ASN A 158 35.14 3.36 14.31
C ASN A 158 33.80 2.90 13.69
N HIS A 159 33.60 1.58 13.67
CA HIS A 159 32.44 0.91 13.05
C HIS A 159 31.09 1.46 13.54
N ALA A 160 31.00 1.82 14.82
CA ALA A 160 29.78 2.36 15.43
C ALA A 160 29.38 3.71 14.81
N ASP A 161 30.30 4.67 14.75
CA ASP A 161 30.04 5.99 14.16
C ASP A 161 29.65 5.87 12.68
N SER A 162 30.30 4.96 11.95
CA SER A 162 30.02 4.73 10.53
C SER A 162 28.64 4.11 10.30
N ALA A 163 28.20 3.22 11.19
CA ALA A 163 26.85 2.64 11.16
C ALA A 163 25.77 3.68 11.52
N ILE A 164 26.05 4.55 12.50
CA ILE A 164 25.19 5.68 12.86
C ILE A 164 25.07 6.65 11.68
N GLU A 165 26.18 7.06 11.07
CA GLU A 165 26.20 7.97 9.94
C GLU A 165 25.40 7.40 8.75
N ALA A 166 25.59 6.11 8.45
CA ALA A 166 24.85 5.41 7.40
C ALA A 166 23.33 5.43 7.68
N SER A 167 22.94 5.15 8.93
CA SER A 167 21.54 5.09 9.36
C SER A 167 20.88 6.48 9.38
N MET A 168 21.59 7.51 9.84
CA MET A 168 21.11 8.90 9.84
C MET A 168 20.99 9.46 8.42
N THR A 169 21.97 9.16 7.56
CA THR A 169 21.90 9.51 6.13
C THR A 169 20.70 8.86 5.46
N PHE A 170 20.41 7.60 5.81
CA PHE A 170 19.25 6.90 5.31
C PHE A 170 17.94 7.50 5.86
N ALA A 171 17.85 7.75 7.16
CA ALA A 171 16.70 8.40 7.80
C ALA A 171 16.37 9.77 7.18
N ALA A 172 17.41 10.56 6.83
CA ALA A 172 17.25 11.84 6.15
C ALA A 172 16.70 11.71 4.72
N LYS A 173 16.97 10.60 4.01
CA LYS A 173 16.50 10.35 2.64
C LYS A 173 15.07 9.83 2.57
N ILE A 174 14.58 9.16 3.60
CA ILE A 174 13.22 8.65 3.62
C ILE A 174 12.26 9.83 3.75
N SER A 175 11.51 10.18 2.70
CA SER A 175 10.61 11.33 2.72
C SER A 175 9.13 10.96 2.92
N ARG A 176 8.77 9.71 2.66
CA ARG A 176 7.37 9.27 2.62
C ARG A 176 6.87 8.83 4.01
N GLY A 177 6.54 9.82 4.82
CA GLY A 177 5.85 9.65 6.10
C GLY A 177 4.34 9.70 5.91
N TYR A 178 3.63 8.94 6.74
CA TYR A 178 2.17 8.92 6.85
C TYR A 178 1.80 9.30 8.28
N SER A 179 0.86 10.23 8.44
CA SER A 179 0.11 10.41 9.69
C SER A 179 -1.13 9.51 9.72
N ILE A 180 -1.86 9.53 10.84
CA ILE A 180 -3.15 8.84 10.96
C ILE A 180 -4.17 9.43 9.98
N GLU A 181 -4.16 10.75 9.77
CA GLU A 181 -5.03 11.43 8.80
C GLU A 181 -4.71 10.98 7.37
N ASP A 182 -3.43 10.91 7.00
CA ASP A 182 -3.03 10.44 5.66
C ASP A 182 -3.56 9.01 5.38
N LEU A 183 -3.54 8.14 6.38
CA LEU A 183 -4.07 6.78 6.26
C LEU A 183 -5.60 6.76 6.21
N ALA A 184 -6.26 7.60 7.01
CA ALA A 184 -7.72 7.74 6.98
C ALA A 184 -8.22 8.28 5.63
N ASP A 185 -7.47 9.18 4.99
CA ASP A 185 -7.79 9.71 3.67
C ASP A 185 -7.68 8.63 2.58
N ILE A 186 -6.66 7.76 2.67
CA ILE A 186 -6.53 6.60 1.78
C ILE A 186 -7.75 5.67 1.94
N ASP A 187 -8.11 5.32 3.17
CA ASP A 187 -9.27 4.47 3.45
C ASP A 187 -10.58 5.08 2.91
N THR A 188 -10.80 6.37 3.18
CA THR A 188 -11.96 7.12 2.68
C THR A 188 -12.02 7.12 1.16
N THR A 189 -10.87 7.31 0.50
CA THR A 189 -10.78 7.26 -0.98
C THR A 189 -11.14 5.87 -1.51
N ILE A 190 -10.63 4.80 -0.88
CA ILE A 190 -10.96 3.42 -1.27
C ILE A 190 -12.47 3.18 -1.11
N ASN A 191 -13.05 3.60 0.00
CA ASN A 191 -14.49 3.47 0.25
C ASN A 191 -15.32 4.21 -0.79
N SER A 192 -14.93 5.43 -1.17
CA SER A 192 -15.61 6.20 -2.22
C SER A 192 -15.60 5.48 -3.56
N VAL A 193 -14.46 4.93 -3.97
CA VAL A 193 -14.34 4.18 -5.24
C VAL A 193 -15.12 2.88 -5.16
N SER A 194 -15.06 2.17 -4.02
CA SER A 194 -15.83 0.94 -3.77
C SER A 194 -17.33 1.16 -3.91
N THR A 195 -17.86 2.26 -3.37
CA THR A 195 -19.27 2.67 -3.53
C THR A 195 -19.59 2.98 -4.98
N SER A 196 -18.71 3.70 -5.68
CA SER A 196 -18.92 4.04 -7.10
C SER A 196 -19.00 2.79 -7.98
N LEU A 197 -18.16 1.78 -7.72
CA LEU A 197 -18.22 0.48 -8.39
C LEU A 197 -19.55 -0.25 -8.14
N LEU A 198 -20.04 -0.21 -6.89
CA LEU A 198 -21.30 -0.83 -6.50
C LEU A 198 -22.50 -0.14 -7.16
N GLU A 199 -22.49 1.20 -7.22
CA GLU A 199 -23.52 1.99 -7.88
C GLU A 199 -23.57 1.70 -9.38
N ALA A 200 -22.42 1.67 -10.05
CA ALA A 200 -22.32 1.31 -11.46
C ALA A 200 -22.89 -0.10 -11.73
N MET A 201 -22.58 -1.06 -10.84
CA MET A 201 -23.11 -2.43 -10.93
C MET A 201 -24.65 -2.43 -10.83
N PHE A 202 -25.23 -1.77 -9.83
CA PHE A 202 -26.68 -1.73 -9.66
C PHE A 202 -27.40 -0.97 -10.77
N GLN A 203 -26.82 0.11 -11.28
CA GLN A 203 -27.37 0.80 -12.45
C GLN A 203 -27.46 -0.15 -13.64
N ARG A 204 -26.41 -0.93 -13.90
CA ARG A 204 -26.40 -1.87 -15.00
C ARG A 204 -27.39 -3.02 -14.83
N ILE A 205 -27.52 -3.56 -13.62
CA ILE A 205 -28.54 -4.58 -13.30
C ILE A 205 -29.94 -4.02 -13.58
N ARG A 206 -30.22 -2.77 -13.20
CA ARG A 206 -31.53 -2.14 -13.44
C ARG A 206 -31.83 -1.98 -14.93
N LEU A 207 -30.85 -1.52 -15.72
CA LEU A 207 -31.00 -1.40 -17.17
C LEU A 207 -31.31 -2.77 -17.81
N HIS A 208 -30.56 -3.80 -17.42
CA HIS A 208 -30.78 -5.16 -17.91
C HIS A 208 -32.18 -5.70 -17.57
N LEU A 209 -32.67 -5.44 -16.36
CA LEU A 209 -34.03 -5.83 -15.94
C LEU A 209 -35.12 -5.01 -16.65
N ALA A 210 -34.82 -3.80 -17.09
CA ALA A 210 -35.73 -2.95 -17.85
C ALA A 210 -35.83 -3.34 -19.34
N GLY A 211 -34.96 -4.24 -19.82
CA GLY A 211 -34.93 -4.69 -21.22
C GLY A 211 -34.16 -3.76 -22.16
N GLU A 212 -33.30 -2.90 -21.61
CA GLU A 212 -32.31 -2.07 -22.32
C GLU A 212 -30.93 -2.74 -22.33
#